data_AF-A0A8H7HJB3-F1
#
_entry.id   AF-A0A8H7HJB3-F1
#
_cell.length_a   1.000
_cell.length_b   1.000
_cell.length_c   1.000
_cell.angle_alpha   90.00
_cell.angle_beta   90.00
_cell.angle_gamma   90.00
#
_symmetry.space_group_name_H-M   'P 1'
#
loop_
_entity.id
_entity.type
_entity.pdbx_description
1 polymer ?
#
loop_
_entity_poly.entity_id
_entity_poly.type
_entity_poly.pdbx_seq_one_letter_code
_entity_poly.pdbx_strand_id
1 'polypeptide(L)'
;MSNIFRPQLPGNAPQDPPPAKRRKVENPKTDNITPPSSRPALKDTPFRQSSCHPGHIPIQLQSSCQNRPMQSTLASQTADDTKDAAASVGRPGRKAEEMQEILREEINGAVFRYPSLFEELPINQAHLTANMNRLAQSPLLRRDGHWSIDCTSFESAENHSMHQAWADLLNVIMRTAFRGGQFRPGPQRIVALREARVLYDHDDDTDTSPDLVQGHTNPLERHHWGTLEFFAECKAKPDQLGEALMQIARYSRAMFTHQVYRRFIYSLALCGTKATFVRVGRNGIIHSTPIDVKAEPEQFIRAAASLFGLDDGQFGYDTRFYYWPPLTIKEDGRKRQLRVKTGNWRWIVIELLCHRMCLVGRATVVMLLCRVNNPKHRAVLKSIWRHESRPDEGDTLRKLEGSPGICRCHWNEYSNDTKVKDRSLLAPSRYQSMFMNVPEKDRQQMLEATTSMDSKNARSTKGQKAYMKAQLKLSEVPEDRMHSLILMDEGARLWRIKRLRHLMVVLRDALV
;
A
#
# COMPACT_ATOMS: atom_id res chain seq x y z
N MET A 1 -7.98 -24.02 59.53
CA MET A 1 -7.13 -23.85 58.34
C MET A 1 -8.05 -23.70 57.15
N SER A 2 -8.45 -22.45 56.85
CA SER A 2 -9.41 -22.09 55.81
C SER A 2 -9.56 -20.56 55.80
N ASN A 3 -9.21 -19.89 54.70
CA ASN A 3 -9.60 -18.52 54.34
C ASN A 3 -9.33 -18.38 52.83
N ILE A 4 -10.31 -18.67 51.96
CA ILE A 4 -11.31 -17.74 51.38
C ILE A 4 -10.66 -16.51 50.72
N PHE A 5 -10.51 -16.61 49.40
CA PHE A 5 -10.20 -15.53 48.46
C PHE A 5 -11.39 -14.55 48.34
N ARG A 6 -11.13 -13.25 48.45
CA ARG A 6 -11.97 -12.17 47.88
C ARG A 6 -11.23 -11.50 46.72
N PRO A 7 -11.88 -11.19 45.59
CA PRO A 7 -11.25 -10.48 44.47
C PRO A 7 -11.23 -8.95 44.71
N GLN A 8 -10.12 -8.30 44.38
CA GLN A 8 -9.97 -6.85 44.34
C GLN A 8 -10.47 -6.28 43.00
N LEU A 9 -11.24 -5.20 43.06
CA LEU A 9 -11.67 -4.37 41.93
C LEU A 9 -10.52 -3.46 41.44
N PRO A 10 -10.45 -3.13 40.13
CA PRO A 10 -9.36 -2.32 39.58
C PRO A 10 -9.48 -0.82 39.94
N GLY A 11 -8.36 -0.25 40.36
CA GLY A 11 -8.20 1.15 40.75
C GLY A 11 -8.31 2.14 39.59
N ASN A 12 -8.76 3.34 39.96
CA ASN A 12 -9.01 4.50 39.10
C ASN A 12 -7.76 5.01 38.35
N ALA A 13 -8.00 5.48 37.13
CA ALA A 13 -7.03 6.18 36.28
C ALA A 13 -6.59 7.55 36.87
N PRO A 14 -5.34 8.00 36.64
CA PRO A 14 -4.90 9.32 37.10
C PRO A 14 -5.51 10.45 36.25
N GLN A 15 -6.08 11.46 36.92
CA GLN A 15 -6.52 12.72 36.31
C GLN A 15 -5.35 13.71 36.22
N ASP A 16 -5.20 14.37 35.08
CA ASP A 16 -4.23 15.46 34.87
C ASP A 16 -4.64 16.75 35.62
N PRO A 17 -3.69 17.53 36.16
CA PRO A 17 -3.98 18.77 36.87
C PRO A 17 -4.30 19.95 35.90
N PRO A 18 -5.14 20.92 36.33
CA PRO A 18 -5.59 22.02 35.48
C PRO A 18 -4.52 23.12 35.29
N PRO A 19 -4.57 23.89 34.18
CA PRO A 19 -3.53 24.85 33.82
C PRO A 19 -3.59 26.16 34.63
N ALA A 20 -2.39 26.66 34.99
CA ALA A 20 -2.18 27.88 35.74
C ALA A 20 -2.50 29.17 34.94
N LYS A 21 -3.09 30.15 35.64
CA LYS A 21 -3.49 31.49 35.14
C LYS A 21 -2.27 32.32 34.70
N ARG A 22 -2.26 32.82 33.47
CA ARG A 22 -1.27 33.82 32.99
C ARG A 22 -1.65 35.23 33.45
N ARG A 23 -0.67 35.92 34.06
CA ARG A 23 -0.70 37.37 34.37
C ARG A 23 -0.66 38.19 33.08
N LYS A 24 -1.48 39.24 33.01
CA LYS A 24 -1.47 40.29 31.97
C LYS A 24 -0.20 41.13 32.11
N VAL A 25 0.45 41.44 30.99
CA VAL A 25 1.50 42.46 30.87
C VAL A 25 0.94 43.56 29.97
N GLU A 26 1.00 44.80 30.44
CA GLU A 26 0.56 46.02 29.76
C GLU A 26 1.56 46.43 28.65
N ASN A 27 1.03 46.91 27.52
CA ASN A 27 1.81 47.54 26.45
C ASN A 27 1.93 49.06 26.69
N PRO A 28 3.10 49.68 26.48
CA PRO A 28 3.21 51.13 26.38
C PRO A 28 2.87 51.65 24.98
N LYS A 29 2.40 52.90 24.96
CA LYS A 29 1.92 53.72 23.83
C LYS A 29 3.01 54.01 22.80
N THR A 30 2.62 54.13 21.53
CA THR A 30 3.42 54.77 20.47
C THR A 30 2.55 55.72 19.65
N ASP A 31 3.12 56.89 19.39
CA ASP A 31 2.52 58.11 18.86
C ASP A 31 2.18 58.10 17.36
N ASN A 32 1.30 59.04 17.02
CA ASN A 32 0.80 59.39 15.68
C ASN A 32 1.90 59.92 14.76
N ILE A 33 2.02 59.36 13.54
CA ILE A 33 2.52 60.09 12.35
C ILE A 33 1.70 59.69 11.12
N THR A 34 1.16 60.70 10.43
CA THR A 34 0.32 60.70 9.23
C THR A 34 1.10 60.28 7.96
N PRO A 35 0.49 59.58 6.97
CA PRO A 35 1.18 59.13 5.74
C PRO A 35 0.95 60.07 4.53
N PRO A 36 1.82 60.06 3.48
CA PRO A 36 1.51 60.67 2.20
C PRO A 36 1.09 59.66 1.11
N SER A 37 -0.03 60.01 0.45
CA SER A 37 -0.45 59.85 -0.96
C SER A 37 -0.06 58.61 -1.80
N SER A 38 -1.09 57.79 -2.05
CA SER A 38 -1.65 57.32 -3.34
C SER A 38 -0.75 56.97 -4.54
N ARG A 39 -0.80 55.69 -4.94
CA ARG A 39 -1.03 55.20 -6.34
C ARG A 39 -1.63 53.77 -6.33
N PRO A 40 -2.39 53.38 -7.37
CA PRO A 40 -3.57 52.53 -7.23
C PRO A 40 -3.30 51.02 -7.14
N ALA A 41 -4.12 50.36 -6.32
CA ALA A 41 -4.18 48.91 -6.15
C ALA A 41 -4.61 48.22 -7.46
N LEU A 42 -3.78 47.29 -7.93
CA LEU A 42 -4.17 46.27 -8.90
C LEU A 42 -4.94 45.17 -8.16
N LYS A 43 -6.10 44.83 -8.73
CA LYS A 43 -7.17 44.00 -8.19
C LYS A 43 -6.66 42.65 -7.66
N ASP A 44 -7.01 42.38 -6.41
CA ASP A 44 -7.01 41.04 -5.83
C ASP A 44 -7.75 40.07 -6.75
N THR A 45 -7.06 38.99 -7.12
CA THR A 45 -7.69 37.83 -7.76
C THR A 45 -8.30 36.97 -6.65
N PRO A 46 -9.59 36.61 -6.72
CA PRO A 46 -10.31 36.06 -5.59
C PRO A 46 -9.75 34.68 -5.18
N PHE A 47 -9.62 34.50 -3.87
CA PHE A 47 -9.49 33.19 -3.24
C PHE A 47 -10.53 32.24 -3.81
N ARG A 48 -10.09 31.20 -4.52
CA ARG A 48 -10.94 30.10 -4.94
C ARG A 48 -11.33 29.32 -3.70
N GLN A 49 -12.54 29.55 -3.20
CA GLN A 49 -13.19 28.66 -2.24
C GLN A 49 -13.33 27.30 -2.93
N SER A 50 -12.50 26.31 -2.57
CA SER A 50 -12.77 24.93 -2.96
C SER A 50 -13.92 24.43 -2.10
N SER A 51 -15.07 24.23 -2.73
CA SER A 51 -16.23 23.58 -2.12
C SER A 51 -15.90 22.13 -1.78
N CYS A 52 -15.52 21.86 -0.53
CA CYS A 52 -15.46 20.52 0.03
C CYS A 52 -16.78 20.21 0.74
N HIS A 53 -17.54 19.26 0.18
CA HIS A 53 -18.74 18.70 0.81
C HIS A 53 -18.37 17.59 1.82
N PRO A 54 -19.19 17.38 2.87
CA PRO A 54 -18.85 16.53 4.01
C PRO A 54 -19.11 15.05 3.72
N GLY A 55 -18.12 14.19 3.96
CA GLY A 55 -18.29 12.73 3.90
C GLY A 55 -17.08 11.90 3.48
N HIS A 56 -15.85 12.41 3.57
CA HIS A 56 -14.68 11.69 3.05
C HIS A 56 -13.54 11.64 4.07
N ILE A 57 -13.09 10.40 4.34
CA ILE A 57 -11.73 10.09 4.80
C ILE A 57 -10.76 10.92 3.95
N PRO A 58 -9.68 11.52 4.48
CA PRO A 58 -8.84 12.44 3.74
C PRO A 58 -8.22 11.73 2.55
N ILE A 59 -8.83 12.01 1.41
CA ILE A 59 -8.48 11.60 0.06
C ILE A 59 -7.36 12.57 -0.34
N GLN A 60 -6.14 12.07 -0.19
CA GLN A 60 -4.82 12.64 -0.48
C GLN A 60 -4.51 14.10 -0.06
N LEU A 61 -3.36 14.28 0.61
CA LEU A 61 -2.73 15.59 0.75
C LEU A 61 -2.19 16.00 -0.63
N GLN A 62 -2.68 17.13 -1.16
CA GLN A 62 -2.27 17.68 -2.46
C GLN A 62 -0.73 17.67 -2.59
N SER A 63 -0.23 17.14 -3.71
CA SER A 63 1.17 17.30 -4.10
C SER A 63 1.41 18.77 -4.46
N SER A 64 2.33 19.46 -3.79
CA SER A 64 2.60 20.87 -4.11
C SER A 64 3.46 21.05 -5.38
N CYS A 65 3.65 20.02 -6.20
CA CYS A 65 4.40 20.11 -7.45
C CYS A 65 3.67 20.91 -8.55
N GLN A 66 2.42 21.33 -8.31
CA GLN A 66 1.51 21.79 -9.37
C GLN A 66 1.77 23.18 -9.98
N ASN A 67 2.87 23.90 -9.73
CA ASN A 67 3.09 25.18 -10.42
C ASN A 67 4.57 25.62 -10.53
N ARG A 68 5.20 25.31 -11.69
CA ARG A 68 6.11 26.15 -12.52
C ARG A 68 7.27 25.35 -13.14
N PRO A 69 7.68 25.66 -14.39
CA PRO A 69 8.69 24.91 -15.11
C PRO A 69 10.09 25.19 -14.55
N MET A 70 10.90 24.14 -14.37
CA MET A 70 12.29 24.22 -13.94
C MET A 70 13.19 23.77 -15.10
N GLN A 71 14.11 24.62 -15.53
CA GLN A 71 15.14 24.26 -16.52
C GLN A 71 16.14 23.28 -15.90
N SER A 72 16.33 22.12 -16.56
CA SER A 72 17.13 21.01 -16.04
C SER A 72 18.63 21.17 -16.33
N THR A 73 19.45 20.97 -15.31
CA THR A 73 20.88 20.66 -15.46
C THR A 73 21.23 19.51 -14.51
N LEU A 74 20.91 18.27 -14.90
CA LEU A 74 21.30 17.03 -14.22
C LEU A 74 21.49 15.91 -15.26
N ALA A 75 22.35 14.94 -14.94
CA ALA A 75 22.76 13.85 -15.82
C ALA A 75 21.60 12.92 -16.25
N SER A 76 21.71 12.38 -17.47
CA SER A 76 20.65 11.78 -18.29
C SER A 76 19.69 10.82 -17.56
N GLN A 77 20.18 9.89 -16.73
CA GLN A 77 19.31 8.90 -16.07
C GLN A 77 18.44 9.44 -14.93
N THR A 78 18.90 10.49 -14.23
CA THR A 78 18.11 11.18 -13.17
C THR A 78 17.26 12.33 -13.72
N ALA A 79 17.63 12.84 -14.90
CA ALA A 79 16.85 13.84 -15.62
C ALA A 79 15.56 13.23 -16.20
N ASP A 80 15.56 11.96 -16.59
CA ASP A 80 14.37 11.28 -17.10
C ASP A 80 13.32 11.03 -16.00
N ASP A 81 13.72 10.55 -14.81
CA ASP A 81 12.84 10.45 -13.63
C ASP A 81 12.16 11.79 -13.26
N THR A 82 12.88 12.91 -13.43
CA THR A 82 12.39 14.25 -13.09
C THR A 82 11.58 14.87 -14.23
N LYS A 83 11.91 14.54 -15.49
CA LYS A 83 11.14 14.91 -16.69
C LYS A 83 9.81 14.17 -16.74
N ASP A 84 9.76 12.90 -16.36
CA ASP A 84 8.51 12.13 -16.30
C ASP A 84 7.57 12.66 -15.22
N ALA A 85 8.11 13.08 -14.08
CA ALA A 85 7.35 13.74 -13.01
C ALA A 85 6.86 15.16 -13.38
N ALA A 86 7.54 15.84 -14.31
CA ALA A 86 7.12 17.15 -14.82
C ALA A 86 6.19 17.04 -16.06
N ALA A 87 6.33 15.97 -16.85
CA ALA A 87 5.53 15.66 -18.04
C ALA A 87 4.17 15.03 -17.68
N SER A 88 3.96 14.62 -16.43
CA SER A 88 2.69 14.10 -15.93
C SER A 88 1.66 15.19 -15.58
N VAL A 89 2.01 16.48 -15.70
CA VAL A 89 1.07 17.57 -15.46
C VAL A 89 0.11 17.70 -16.66
N GLY A 90 -1.09 17.13 -16.52
CA GLY A 90 -2.17 17.26 -17.51
C GLY A 90 -2.16 16.21 -18.63
N ARG A 91 -1.40 15.11 -18.48
CA ARG A 91 -1.56 13.95 -19.37
C ARG A 91 -2.87 13.24 -19.05
N PRO A 92 -3.67 12.83 -20.05
CA PRO A 92 -4.78 11.91 -19.81
C PRO A 92 -4.24 10.64 -19.15
N GLY A 93 -5.04 10.05 -18.24
CA GLY A 93 -4.68 8.80 -17.56
C GLY A 93 -4.21 7.74 -18.55
N ARG A 94 -3.17 6.99 -18.18
CA ARG A 94 -2.59 5.96 -19.05
C ARG A 94 -3.62 4.91 -19.43
N LYS A 95 -3.53 4.44 -20.68
CA LYS A 95 -4.38 3.33 -21.16
C LYS A 95 -4.00 2.02 -20.49
N ALA A 96 -4.90 1.04 -20.54
CA ALA A 96 -4.68 -0.27 -19.92
C ALA A 96 -3.41 -0.97 -20.43
N GLU A 97 -3.11 -0.89 -21.72
CA GLU A 97 -1.91 -1.49 -22.34
C GLU A 97 -0.62 -0.84 -21.84
N GLU A 98 -0.57 0.50 -21.79
CA GLU A 98 0.57 1.26 -21.25
C GLU A 98 0.81 0.92 -19.78
N MET A 99 -0.27 0.75 -19.00
CA MET A 99 -0.16 0.35 -17.59
C MET A 99 0.43 -1.07 -17.44
N GLN A 100 0.06 -2.00 -18.32
CA GLN A 100 0.65 -3.34 -18.29
C GLN A 100 2.14 -3.33 -18.63
N GLU A 101 2.58 -2.48 -19.56
CA GLU A 101 4.01 -2.32 -19.88
C GLU A 101 4.78 -1.81 -18.66
N ILE A 102 4.27 -0.78 -17.99
CA ILE A 102 4.85 -0.27 -16.72
C ILE A 102 4.91 -1.37 -15.66
N LEU A 103 3.84 -2.15 -15.48
CA LEU A 103 3.83 -3.25 -14.52
C LEU A 103 4.87 -4.31 -14.87
N ARG A 104 5.08 -4.63 -16.16
CA ARG A 104 6.14 -5.55 -16.60
C ARG A 104 7.53 -5.00 -16.31
N GLU A 105 7.74 -3.70 -16.44
CA GLU A 105 9.02 -3.06 -16.10
C GLU A 105 9.26 -3.01 -14.59
N GLU A 106 8.24 -2.64 -13.82
CA GLU A 106 8.32 -2.56 -12.37
C GLU A 106 8.53 -3.95 -11.75
N ILE A 107 7.74 -4.95 -12.15
CA ILE A 107 7.79 -6.31 -11.61
C ILE A 107 8.97 -7.09 -12.19
N ASN A 108 9.23 -6.94 -13.48
CA ASN A 108 10.34 -7.56 -14.20
C ASN A 108 10.53 -9.05 -13.88
N GLY A 109 9.44 -9.81 -13.94
CA GLY A 109 9.43 -11.26 -13.66
C GLY A 109 9.52 -11.64 -12.17
N ALA A 110 9.43 -10.70 -11.23
CA ALA A 110 9.40 -10.98 -9.79
C ALA A 110 8.04 -11.57 -9.34
N VAL A 111 7.73 -12.78 -9.83
CA VAL A 111 6.52 -13.54 -9.52
C VAL A 111 6.91 -14.94 -9.06
N PHE A 112 6.54 -15.28 -7.83
CA PHE A 112 6.96 -16.50 -7.16
C PHE A 112 5.76 -17.27 -6.62
N ARG A 113 5.85 -18.60 -6.70
CA ARG A 113 4.95 -19.51 -6.01
C ARG A 113 5.54 -19.84 -4.64
N TYR A 114 4.70 -19.75 -3.62
CA TYR A 114 5.01 -20.12 -2.24
C TYR A 114 3.86 -20.96 -1.66
N PRO A 115 3.95 -22.29 -1.69
CA PRO A 115 2.84 -23.16 -1.28
C PRO A 115 2.28 -22.84 0.12
N SER A 116 3.17 -22.57 1.08
CA SER A 116 2.83 -22.32 2.48
C SER A 116 2.33 -20.90 2.79
N LEU A 117 2.06 -20.06 1.78
CA LEU A 117 1.69 -18.66 1.97
C LEU A 117 0.53 -18.45 2.96
N PHE A 118 -0.53 -19.26 2.84
CA PHE A 118 -1.70 -19.12 3.71
C PHE A 118 -1.59 -19.95 5.00
N GLU A 119 -0.81 -21.03 4.99
CA GLU A 119 -0.56 -21.89 6.16
C GLU A 119 0.30 -21.19 7.21
N GLU A 120 1.17 -20.30 6.76
CA GLU A 120 2.10 -19.57 7.62
C GLU A 120 1.58 -18.23 8.12
N LEU A 121 0.35 -17.86 7.77
CA LEU A 121 -0.26 -16.62 8.25
C LEU A 121 -0.21 -16.58 9.78
N PRO A 122 0.25 -15.48 10.39
CA PRO A 122 0.53 -15.40 11.82
C PRO A 122 -0.75 -15.25 12.67
N ILE A 123 -1.75 -16.10 12.43
CA ILE A 123 -3.00 -16.09 13.19
C ILE A 123 -2.87 -16.89 14.49
N ASN A 124 -3.52 -16.39 15.54
CA ASN A 124 -3.66 -17.11 16.79
C ASN A 124 -4.50 -18.39 16.56
N GLN A 125 -3.92 -19.56 16.83
CA GLN A 125 -4.58 -20.85 16.59
C GLN A 125 -5.87 -21.03 17.40
N ALA A 126 -5.93 -20.56 18.65
CA ALA A 126 -7.16 -20.62 19.43
C ALA A 126 -8.27 -19.74 18.84
N HIS A 127 -7.93 -18.56 18.31
CA HIS A 127 -8.89 -17.73 17.58
C HIS A 127 -9.34 -18.40 16.28
N LEU A 128 -8.43 -19.00 15.52
CA LEU A 128 -8.78 -19.74 14.31
C LEU A 128 -9.72 -20.91 14.62
N THR A 129 -9.43 -21.72 15.62
CA THR A 129 -10.31 -22.83 16.06
C THR A 129 -11.69 -22.32 16.46
N ALA A 130 -11.77 -21.23 17.24
CA ALA A 130 -13.04 -20.63 17.63
C ALA A 130 -13.83 -20.12 16.41
N ASN A 131 -13.15 -19.51 15.43
CA ASN A 131 -13.77 -19.05 14.19
C ASN A 131 -14.26 -20.22 13.34
N MET A 132 -13.47 -21.29 13.19
CA MET A 132 -13.87 -22.51 12.48
C MET A 132 -15.12 -23.13 13.13
N ASN A 133 -15.18 -23.19 14.46
CA ASN A 133 -16.38 -23.69 15.16
C ASN A 133 -17.64 -22.85 14.88
N ARG A 134 -17.51 -21.52 14.76
CA ARG A 134 -18.62 -20.64 14.38
C ARG A 134 -19.02 -20.80 12.91
N LEU A 135 -18.03 -20.86 12.00
CA LEU A 135 -18.26 -21.09 10.58
C LEU A 135 -18.95 -22.43 10.31
N ALA A 136 -18.71 -23.42 11.18
CA ALA A 136 -19.33 -24.73 11.10
C ALA A 136 -20.83 -24.72 11.41
N GLN A 137 -21.39 -23.60 11.86
CA GLN A 137 -22.84 -23.39 12.02
C GLN A 137 -23.49 -22.79 10.76
N SER A 138 -22.68 -22.36 9.77
CA SER A 138 -23.19 -21.78 8.53
C SER A 138 -23.65 -22.87 7.56
N PRO A 139 -24.92 -22.86 7.11
CA PRO A 139 -25.41 -23.81 6.11
C PRO A 139 -24.76 -23.60 4.74
N LEU A 140 -24.14 -22.44 4.49
CA LEU A 140 -23.38 -22.17 3.27
C LEU A 140 -22.02 -22.87 3.22
N LEU A 141 -21.49 -23.26 4.38
CA LEU A 141 -20.15 -23.85 4.51
C LEU A 141 -20.21 -25.30 4.98
N ARG A 142 -21.34 -25.75 5.52
CA ARG A 142 -21.49 -27.08 6.09
C ARG A 142 -22.80 -27.73 5.67
N ARG A 143 -22.73 -28.94 5.14
CA ARG A 143 -23.86 -29.78 4.72
C ARG A 143 -23.67 -31.17 5.28
N ASP A 144 -24.71 -31.73 5.89
CA ASP A 144 -24.70 -33.09 6.46
C ASP A 144 -23.50 -33.36 7.40
N GLY A 145 -23.13 -32.36 8.22
CA GLY A 145 -22.02 -32.44 9.17
C GLY A 145 -20.62 -32.24 8.57
N HIS A 146 -20.49 -32.17 7.24
CA HIS A 146 -19.22 -32.04 6.51
C HIS A 146 -19.05 -30.64 5.92
N TRP A 147 -17.79 -30.18 5.81
CA TRP A 147 -17.48 -28.95 5.10
C TRP A 147 -17.80 -29.14 3.61
N SER A 148 -18.60 -28.24 3.06
CA SER A 148 -19.04 -28.28 1.66
C SER A 148 -19.40 -26.88 1.21
N ILE A 149 -18.98 -26.53 0.00
CA ILE A 149 -19.33 -25.26 -0.66
C ILE A 149 -20.06 -25.61 -1.95
N ASP A 150 -21.19 -24.94 -2.20
CA ASP A 150 -21.88 -25.05 -3.48
C ASP A 150 -21.10 -24.26 -4.54
N CYS A 151 -20.45 -24.98 -5.44
CA CYS A 151 -19.63 -24.40 -6.50
C CYS A 151 -20.37 -24.26 -7.83
N THR A 152 -21.67 -24.51 -7.89
CA THR A 152 -22.44 -24.48 -9.15
C THR A 152 -22.27 -23.17 -9.91
N SER A 153 -22.25 -22.03 -9.21
CA SER A 153 -22.01 -20.71 -9.82
C SER A 153 -20.57 -20.49 -10.29
N PHE A 154 -19.59 -21.20 -9.70
CA PHE A 154 -18.16 -21.07 -10.02
C PHE A 154 -17.74 -21.91 -11.22
N GLU A 155 -18.54 -22.90 -11.61
CA GLU A 155 -18.29 -23.77 -12.76
C GLU A 155 -18.88 -23.20 -14.07
N SER A 156 -19.56 -22.05 -13.99
CA SER A 156 -20.20 -21.38 -15.12
C SER A 156 -19.30 -20.32 -15.77
N ALA A 157 -19.79 -19.67 -16.84
CA ALA A 157 -19.08 -18.56 -17.46
C ALA A 157 -18.86 -17.40 -16.47
N GLU A 158 -17.79 -16.62 -16.66
CA GLU A 158 -17.54 -15.40 -15.87
C GLU A 158 -18.69 -14.42 -16.06
N ASN A 159 -19.46 -14.23 -14.99
CA ASN A 159 -20.64 -13.41 -14.99
C ASN A 159 -20.87 -12.82 -13.60
N HIS A 160 -21.81 -11.89 -13.51
CA HIS A 160 -22.10 -11.22 -12.26
C HIS A 160 -22.60 -12.19 -11.15
N SER A 161 -23.35 -13.25 -11.49
CA SER A 161 -23.79 -14.24 -10.50
C SER A 161 -22.61 -14.99 -9.87
N MET A 162 -21.58 -15.29 -10.66
CA MET A 162 -20.34 -15.89 -10.16
C MET A 162 -19.63 -14.95 -9.18
N HIS A 163 -19.53 -13.66 -9.53
CA HIS A 163 -18.92 -12.64 -8.65
C HIS A 163 -19.72 -12.50 -7.35
N GLN A 164 -21.05 -12.47 -7.44
CA GLN A 164 -21.93 -12.37 -6.27
C GLN A 164 -21.80 -13.60 -5.36
N ALA A 165 -21.77 -14.81 -5.92
CA ALA A 165 -21.57 -16.03 -5.15
C ALA A 165 -20.21 -16.05 -4.42
N TRP A 166 -19.14 -15.60 -5.06
CA TRP A 166 -17.83 -15.45 -4.42
C TRP A 166 -17.86 -14.39 -3.31
N ALA A 167 -18.48 -13.24 -3.57
CA ALA A 167 -18.62 -12.17 -2.58
C ALA A 167 -19.37 -12.64 -1.33
N ASP A 168 -20.49 -13.34 -1.49
CA ASP A 168 -21.28 -13.82 -0.36
C ASP A 168 -20.54 -14.91 0.45
N LEU A 169 -19.87 -15.84 -0.23
CA LEU A 169 -19.02 -16.86 0.41
C LEU A 169 -17.91 -16.21 1.24
N LEU A 170 -17.13 -15.32 0.64
CA LEU A 170 -16.03 -14.63 1.32
C LEU A 170 -16.55 -13.72 2.44
N ASN A 171 -17.70 -13.05 2.25
CA ASN A 171 -18.29 -12.17 3.25
C ASN A 171 -18.70 -12.93 4.52
N VAL A 172 -19.23 -14.15 4.40
CA VAL A 172 -19.55 -15.01 5.57
C VAL A 172 -18.29 -15.35 6.37
N ILE A 173 -17.22 -15.75 5.68
CA ILE A 173 -15.95 -16.09 6.30
C ILE A 173 -15.33 -14.85 6.96
N MET A 174 -15.24 -13.76 6.21
CA MET A 174 -14.69 -12.48 6.67
C MET A 174 -15.43 -11.98 7.90
N ARG A 175 -16.78 -11.87 7.88
CA ARG A 175 -17.54 -11.35 9.03
C ARG A 175 -17.31 -12.15 10.31
N THR A 176 -17.14 -13.47 10.19
CA THR A 176 -16.91 -14.35 11.34
C THR A 176 -15.49 -14.23 11.87
N ALA A 177 -14.50 -14.15 10.97
CA ALA A 177 -13.10 -14.15 11.33
C ALA A 177 -12.52 -12.77 11.65
N PHE A 178 -13.20 -11.70 11.21
CA PHE A 178 -12.67 -10.34 11.21
C PHE A 178 -12.15 -9.90 12.57
N ARG A 179 -10.95 -9.32 12.56
CA ARG A 179 -10.32 -8.72 13.74
C ARG A 179 -10.19 -7.21 13.55
N GLY A 180 -10.88 -6.47 14.41
CA GLY A 180 -10.86 -5.01 14.39
C GLY A 180 -9.50 -4.42 14.80
N GLY A 181 -9.19 -3.26 14.23
CA GLY A 181 -7.96 -2.51 14.44
C GLY A 181 -8.14 -1.00 14.23
N GLN A 182 -7.03 -0.27 14.19
CA GLN A 182 -7.04 1.18 13.99
C GLN A 182 -7.30 1.60 12.54
N PHE A 183 -6.91 0.78 11.57
CA PHE A 183 -7.16 0.97 10.14
C PHE A 183 -8.41 0.24 9.67
N ARG A 184 -8.74 -0.90 10.29
CA ARG A 184 -9.95 -1.68 10.02
C ARG A 184 -10.83 -1.74 11.27
N PRO A 185 -11.57 -0.66 11.60
CA PRO A 185 -12.28 -0.53 12.87
C PRO A 185 -13.44 -1.51 13.05
N GLY A 186 -14.01 -2.02 11.95
CA GLY A 186 -15.13 -2.94 11.97
C GLY A 186 -15.30 -3.61 10.60
N PRO A 187 -15.97 -4.77 10.53
CA PRO A 187 -16.08 -5.54 9.29
C PRO A 187 -16.84 -4.74 8.23
N GLN A 188 -16.22 -4.60 7.05
CA GLN A 188 -16.88 -4.05 5.87
C GLN A 188 -17.36 -5.20 4.99
N ARG A 189 -18.56 -5.09 4.41
CA ARG A 189 -19.10 -6.18 3.56
C ARG A 189 -18.19 -6.37 2.33
N ILE A 190 -17.90 -7.63 1.99
CA ILE A 190 -17.32 -7.97 0.68
C ILE A 190 -18.46 -7.95 -0.34
N VAL A 191 -18.31 -7.18 -1.41
CA VAL A 191 -19.33 -7.01 -2.46
C VAL A 191 -18.73 -7.24 -3.84
N ALA A 192 -19.54 -7.77 -4.75
CA ALA A 192 -19.23 -7.77 -6.17
C ALA A 192 -19.46 -6.37 -6.74
N LEU A 193 -18.45 -5.77 -7.35
CA LEU A 193 -18.61 -4.50 -8.06
C LEU A 193 -19.36 -4.74 -9.38
N ARG A 194 -20.44 -3.98 -9.58
CA ARG A 194 -21.22 -3.93 -10.83
C ARG A 194 -20.96 -2.59 -11.50
N GLU A 195 -20.05 -2.54 -12.48
CA GLU A 195 -19.73 -1.36 -13.31
C GLU A 195 -19.33 -0.07 -12.54
N ALA A 196 -19.47 -0.06 -11.22
CA ALA A 196 -19.21 1.04 -10.32
C ALA A 196 -17.71 1.15 -10.12
N ARG A 197 -17.15 2.22 -10.69
CA ARG A 197 -15.72 2.49 -10.62
C ARG A 197 -15.29 2.83 -9.21
N VAL A 198 -14.17 2.26 -8.79
CA VAL A 198 -13.45 2.71 -7.59
C VAL A 198 -12.96 4.14 -7.84
N LEU A 199 -13.28 5.04 -6.92
CA LEU A 199 -12.84 6.42 -6.96
C LEU A 199 -11.31 6.51 -6.72
N TYR A 200 -10.69 7.50 -7.35
CA TYR A 200 -9.24 7.68 -7.39
C TYR A 200 -8.89 9.17 -7.36
N ASP A 201 -7.66 9.44 -6.91
CA ASP A 201 -7.03 10.77 -6.90
C ASP A 201 -5.94 10.92 -7.96
N HIS A 202 -5.50 9.80 -8.55
CA HIS A 202 -4.41 9.75 -9.51
C HIS A 202 -4.90 9.33 -10.89
N ASP A 203 -4.57 10.12 -11.92
CA ASP A 203 -5.09 9.92 -13.28
C ASP A 203 -4.74 8.53 -13.86
N ASP A 204 -3.60 7.95 -13.49
CA ASP A 204 -3.20 6.59 -13.90
C ASP A 204 -4.13 5.47 -13.42
N ASP A 205 -4.91 5.72 -12.37
CA ASP A 205 -5.82 4.73 -11.77
C ASP A 205 -7.25 4.86 -12.32
N THR A 206 -7.44 5.73 -13.31
CA THR A 206 -8.69 5.89 -14.08
C THR A 206 -9.10 4.56 -14.73
N ASP A 207 -10.39 4.24 -14.64
CA ASP A 207 -11.01 3.09 -15.32
C ASP A 207 -10.47 1.71 -14.88
N THR A 208 -10.23 1.57 -13.57
CA THR A 208 -9.83 0.29 -12.96
C THR A 208 -10.75 -0.05 -11.81
N SER A 209 -11.16 -1.31 -11.71
CA SER A 209 -11.94 -1.80 -10.57
C SER A 209 -11.77 -3.31 -10.46
N PRO A 210 -11.49 -3.83 -9.25
CA PRO A 210 -11.51 -5.27 -9.01
C PRO A 210 -12.93 -5.83 -9.11
N ASP A 211 -13.07 -7.13 -9.34
CA ASP A 211 -14.40 -7.77 -9.35
C ASP A 211 -15.06 -7.75 -7.97
N LEU A 212 -14.28 -8.04 -6.92
CA LEU A 212 -14.76 -8.05 -5.54
C LEU A 212 -13.97 -7.05 -4.71
N VAL A 213 -14.65 -6.32 -3.84
CA VAL A 213 -14.03 -5.34 -2.95
C VAL A 213 -14.56 -5.40 -1.53
N GLN A 214 -13.70 -5.01 -0.60
CA GLN A 214 -14.01 -4.75 0.80
C GLN A 214 -13.44 -3.38 1.16
N GLY A 215 -14.26 -2.52 1.75
CA GLY A 215 -13.78 -1.27 2.33
C GLY A 215 -14.91 -0.30 2.60
N HIS A 216 -14.56 0.84 3.19
CA HIS A 216 -15.53 1.89 3.46
C HIS A 216 -15.98 2.57 2.15
N THR A 217 -17.27 2.84 2.06
CA THR A 217 -17.86 3.64 0.98
C THR A 217 -18.06 5.08 1.42
N ASN A 218 -18.11 5.99 0.44
CA ASN A 218 -18.60 7.35 0.67
C ASN A 218 -20.15 7.36 0.81
N PRO A 219 -20.77 8.53 1.06
CA PRO A 219 -22.23 8.64 1.16
C PRO A 219 -23.01 8.27 -0.12
N LEU A 220 -22.33 8.15 -1.27
CA LEU A 220 -22.89 7.70 -2.54
C LEU A 220 -22.63 6.20 -2.79
N GLU A 221 -22.26 5.45 -1.75
CA GLU A 221 -21.97 4.01 -1.80
C GLU A 221 -20.82 3.63 -2.76
N ARG A 222 -19.91 4.58 -3.04
CA ARG A 222 -18.74 4.32 -3.87
C ARG A 222 -17.51 4.06 -3.03
N HIS A 223 -16.72 3.08 -3.45
CA HIS A 223 -15.41 2.79 -2.88
C HIS A 223 -14.36 3.76 -3.40
N HIS A 224 -13.31 4.00 -2.62
CA HIS A 224 -12.13 4.77 -3.01
C HIS A 224 -10.86 3.93 -2.74
N TRP A 225 -9.84 4.02 -3.59
CA TRP A 225 -8.61 3.24 -3.41
C TRP A 225 -7.94 3.45 -2.05
N GLY A 226 -8.01 4.68 -1.52
CA GLY A 226 -7.52 5.04 -0.19
C GLY A 226 -8.32 4.45 0.99
N THR A 227 -9.49 3.84 0.76
CA THR A 227 -10.37 3.28 1.80
C THR A 227 -10.65 1.78 1.61
N LEU A 228 -10.14 1.18 0.53
CA LEU A 228 -10.20 -0.26 0.31
C LEU A 228 -9.30 -1.00 1.31
N GLU A 229 -9.80 -2.09 1.85
CA GLU A 229 -9.08 -2.97 2.77
C GLU A 229 -8.57 -4.22 2.03
N PHE A 230 -9.43 -4.79 1.18
CA PHE A 230 -9.20 -6.04 0.45
C PHE A 230 -9.91 -6.01 -0.90
N PHE A 231 -9.40 -6.79 -1.85
CA PHE A 231 -10.06 -7.05 -3.13
C PHE A 231 -9.72 -8.45 -3.63
N ALA A 232 -10.51 -8.96 -4.58
CA ALA A 232 -10.23 -10.18 -5.31
C ALA A 232 -10.62 -10.04 -6.78
N GLU A 233 -9.92 -10.79 -7.63
CA GLU A 233 -10.19 -10.85 -9.07
C GLU A 233 -10.75 -12.23 -9.44
N CYS A 234 -11.80 -12.24 -10.24
CA CYS A 234 -12.48 -13.43 -10.70
C CYS A 234 -12.11 -13.74 -12.15
N LYS A 235 -12.02 -15.03 -12.48
CA LYS A 235 -11.90 -15.54 -13.84
C LYS A 235 -12.74 -16.79 -14.01
N ALA A 236 -13.25 -17.03 -15.22
CA ALA A 236 -14.01 -18.25 -15.52
C ALA A 236 -13.16 -19.52 -15.36
N LYS A 237 -11.90 -19.51 -15.80
CA LYS A 237 -11.11 -20.73 -15.99
C LYS A 237 -9.81 -20.75 -15.18
N PRO A 238 -9.38 -21.92 -14.66
CA PRO A 238 -8.14 -22.05 -13.89
C PRO A 238 -6.84 -21.65 -14.59
N ASP A 239 -6.79 -21.73 -15.92
CA ASP A 239 -5.61 -21.34 -16.72
C ASP A 239 -5.42 -19.82 -16.81
N GLN A 240 -6.46 -19.03 -16.51
CA GLN A 240 -6.43 -17.57 -16.50
C GLN A 240 -5.78 -16.94 -15.27
N LEU A 241 -5.19 -17.72 -14.37
CA LEU A 241 -4.53 -17.20 -13.16
C LEU A 241 -3.45 -16.15 -13.50
N GLY A 242 -2.74 -16.27 -14.62
CA GLY A 242 -1.77 -15.26 -15.05
C GLY A 242 -2.40 -13.89 -15.35
N GLU A 243 -3.57 -13.87 -15.99
CA GLU A 243 -4.37 -12.67 -16.27
C GLU A 243 -4.86 -12.04 -14.95
N ALA A 244 -5.40 -12.87 -14.04
CA ALA A 244 -5.84 -12.43 -12.73
C ALA A 244 -4.68 -11.81 -11.92
N LEU A 245 -3.48 -12.41 -11.94
CA LEU A 245 -2.31 -11.86 -11.27
C LEU A 245 -1.90 -10.49 -11.85
N MET A 246 -2.04 -10.28 -13.16
CA MET A 246 -1.75 -8.98 -13.80
C MET A 246 -2.73 -7.90 -13.35
N GLN A 247 -4.01 -8.22 -13.25
CA GLN A 247 -5.02 -7.30 -12.73
C GLN A 247 -4.82 -7.02 -11.24
N ILE A 248 -4.52 -8.05 -10.43
CA ILE A 248 -4.15 -7.90 -9.02
C ILE A 248 -2.94 -6.98 -8.85
N ALA A 249 -1.94 -7.09 -9.73
CA ALA A 249 -0.79 -6.19 -9.72
C ALA A 249 -1.19 -4.73 -9.97
N ARG A 250 -2.06 -4.49 -10.96
CA ARG A 250 -2.60 -3.16 -11.27
C ARG A 250 -3.34 -2.55 -10.09
N TYR A 251 -4.26 -3.29 -9.48
CA TYR A 251 -5.03 -2.81 -8.32
C TYR A 251 -4.14 -2.62 -7.08
N SER A 252 -3.14 -3.49 -6.89
CA SER A 252 -2.17 -3.32 -5.80
C SER A 252 -1.35 -2.04 -5.96
N ARG A 253 -0.97 -1.70 -7.20
CA ARG A 253 -0.29 -0.44 -7.52
C ARG A 253 -1.17 0.76 -7.15
N ALA A 254 -2.44 0.75 -7.56
CA ALA A 254 -3.41 1.79 -7.20
C ALA A 254 -3.59 1.93 -5.68
N MET A 255 -3.71 0.81 -4.95
CA MET A 255 -3.78 0.85 -3.48
C MET A 255 -2.52 1.43 -2.85
N PHE A 256 -1.32 1.05 -3.30
CA PHE A 256 -0.08 1.65 -2.80
C PHE A 256 0.01 3.16 -3.08
N THR A 257 -0.50 3.61 -4.23
CA THR A 257 -0.59 5.03 -4.58
C THR A 257 -1.49 5.81 -3.64
N HIS A 258 -2.57 5.22 -3.15
CA HIS A 258 -3.53 5.92 -2.29
C HIS A 258 -3.32 5.66 -0.79
N GLN A 259 -2.53 4.64 -0.44
CA GLN A 259 -2.27 4.22 0.94
C GLN A 259 -0.76 4.18 1.21
N VAL A 260 -0.15 5.36 1.42
CA VAL A 260 1.29 5.50 1.66
C VAL A 260 1.82 4.77 2.92
N TYR A 261 0.90 4.33 3.78
CA TYR A 261 1.15 3.53 4.99
C TYR A 261 0.92 2.02 4.77
N ARG A 262 0.71 1.57 3.52
CA ARG A 262 0.56 0.16 3.16
C ARG A 262 1.92 -0.45 2.78
N ARG A 263 2.28 -1.55 3.43
CA ARG A 263 3.58 -2.24 3.29
C ARG A 263 3.51 -3.38 2.27
N PHE A 264 2.43 -4.15 2.32
CA PHE A 264 2.09 -5.21 1.38
C PHE A 264 0.56 -5.37 1.33
N ILE A 265 0.05 -6.08 0.32
CA ILE A 265 -1.39 -6.26 0.08
C ILE A 265 -1.67 -7.74 -0.10
N TYR A 266 -2.69 -8.24 0.60
CA TYR A 266 -3.27 -9.54 0.30
C TYR A 266 -4.47 -9.40 -0.63
N SER A 267 -4.61 -10.35 -1.55
CA SER A 267 -5.73 -10.49 -2.48
C SER A 267 -5.98 -11.96 -2.81
N LEU A 268 -7.05 -12.26 -3.51
CA LEU A 268 -7.34 -13.58 -4.06
C LEU A 268 -7.50 -13.50 -5.59
N ALA A 269 -6.92 -14.46 -6.28
CA ALA A 269 -7.33 -14.81 -7.65
C ALA A 269 -8.28 -16.00 -7.58
N LEU A 270 -9.51 -15.81 -8.06
CA LEU A 270 -10.61 -16.76 -8.01
C LEU A 270 -10.93 -17.23 -9.42
N CYS A 271 -10.36 -18.36 -9.83
CA CYS A 271 -10.39 -18.87 -11.20
C CYS A 271 -11.23 -20.15 -11.28
N GLY A 272 -12.50 -20.04 -11.69
CA GLY A 272 -13.47 -21.13 -11.59
C GLY A 272 -13.63 -21.55 -10.13
N THR A 273 -13.45 -22.85 -9.79
CA THR A 273 -13.43 -23.34 -8.40
C THR A 273 -12.09 -23.16 -7.69
N LYS A 274 -11.05 -22.68 -8.38
CA LYS A 274 -9.69 -22.56 -7.83
C LYS A 274 -9.48 -21.21 -7.17
N ALA A 275 -9.16 -21.20 -5.88
CA ALA A 275 -8.78 -20.00 -5.14
C ALA A 275 -7.26 -19.96 -4.91
N THR A 276 -6.61 -18.87 -5.32
CA THR A 276 -5.18 -18.64 -5.10
C THR A 276 -4.99 -17.42 -4.21
N PHE A 277 -4.29 -17.60 -3.09
CA PHE A 277 -3.94 -16.52 -2.19
C PHE A 277 -2.74 -15.77 -2.75
N VAL A 278 -2.80 -14.44 -2.76
CA VAL A 278 -1.76 -13.59 -3.35
C VAL A 278 -1.32 -12.55 -2.32
N ARG A 279 -0.02 -12.38 -2.15
CA ARG A 279 0.61 -11.28 -1.42
C ARG A 279 1.46 -10.47 -2.40
N VAL A 280 1.08 -9.23 -2.61
CA VAL A 280 1.85 -8.27 -3.41
C VAL A 280 2.64 -7.38 -2.45
N GLY A 281 3.96 -7.42 -2.57
CA GLY A 281 4.89 -6.64 -1.76
C GLY A 281 5.92 -5.92 -2.62
N ARG A 282 6.89 -5.28 -1.99
CA ARG A 282 7.93 -4.53 -2.71
C ARG A 282 9.04 -5.41 -3.30
N ASN A 283 9.01 -6.71 -3.01
CA ASN A 283 9.88 -7.73 -3.58
C ASN A 283 9.24 -8.49 -4.76
N GLY A 284 7.95 -8.27 -5.04
CA GLY A 284 7.25 -8.96 -6.12
C GLY A 284 5.85 -9.44 -5.73
N ILE A 285 5.35 -10.36 -6.55
CA ILE A 285 4.09 -11.05 -6.35
C ILE A 285 4.41 -12.45 -5.82
N ILE A 286 3.86 -12.81 -4.68
CA ILE A 286 3.95 -14.15 -4.11
C ILE A 286 2.55 -14.74 -4.11
N HIS A 287 2.37 -15.93 -4.65
CA HIS A 287 1.07 -16.60 -4.66
C HIS A 287 1.15 -18.04 -4.15
N SER A 288 0.06 -18.54 -3.56
CA SER A 288 -0.05 -19.92 -3.11
C SER A 288 -0.17 -20.89 -4.30
N THR A 289 -0.15 -22.19 -3.99
CA THR A 289 -0.79 -23.18 -4.88
C THR A 289 -2.30 -22.92 -4.88
N PRO A 290 -3.00 -23.05 -6.03
CA PRO A 290 -4.45 -22.93 -6.06
C PRO A 290 -5.11 -24.05 -5.24
N ILE A 291 -6.05 -23.69 -4.38
CA ILE A 291 -6.89 -24.62 -3.62
C ILE A 291 -8.16 -24.86 -4.43
N ASP A 292 -8.57 -26.11 -4.61
CA ASP A 292 -9.89 -26.41 -5.18
C ASP A 292 -10.96 -26.27 -4.11
N VAL A 293 -11.77 -25.23 -4.18
CA VAL A 293 -12.78 -24.97 -3.14
C VAL A 293 -13.87 -26.06 -3.11
N LYS A 294 -14.07 -26.79 -4.22
CA LYS A 294 -15.01 -27.91 -4.28
C LYS A 294 -14.45 -29.17 -3.62
N ALA A 295 -13.18 -29.48 -3.89
CA ALA A 295 -12.54 -30.70 -3.38
C ALA A 295 -11.97 -30.53 -1.96
N GLU A 296 -11.51 -29.32 -1.62
CA GLU A 296 -10.81 -28.98 -0.38
C GLU A 296 -11.49 -27.79 0.35
N PRO A 297 -12.82 -27.82 0.59
CA PRO A 297 -13.56 -26.70 1.15
C PRO A 297 -13.06 -26.29 2.53
N GLU A 298 -12.73 -27.25 3.40
CA GLU A 298 -12.22 -26.94 4.75
C GLU A 298 -10.89 -26.17 4.69
N GLN A 299 -9.97 -26.58 3.81
CA GLN A 299 -8.67 -25.93 3.66
C GLN A 299 -8.86 -24.48 3.19
N PHE A 300 -9.72 -24.26 2.19
CA PHE A 300 -10.06 -22.92 1.73
C PHE A 300 -10.68 -22.06 2.84
N ILE A 301 -11.67 -22.58 3.56
CA ILE A 301 -12.35 -21.85 4.64
C ILE A 301 -11.35 -21.46 5.73
N ARG A 302 -10.49 -22.40 6.13
CA ARG A 302 -9.44 -22.17 7.13
C ARG A 302 -8.42 -21.12 6.67
N ALA A 303 -8.00 -21.18 5.41
CA ALA A 303 -7.07 -20.22 4.81
C ALA A 303 -7.67 -18.81 4.74
N ALA A 304 -8.91 -18.69 4.26
CA ALA A 304 -9.63 -17.42 4.17
C ALA A 304 -9.92 -16.84 5.57
N ALA A 305 -10.34 -17.66 6.53
CA ALA A 305 -10.53 -17.24 7.92
C ALA A 305 -9.21 -16.75 8.54
N SER A 306 -8.10 -17.42 8.24
CA SER A 306 -6.76 -17.01 8.68
C SER A 306 -6.38 -15.63 8.14
N LEU A 307 -6.64 -15.38 6.86
CA LEU A 307 -6.38 -14.10 6.22
C LEU A 307 -7.22 -12.96 6.81
N PHE A 308 -8.54 -13.14 6.94
CA PHE A 308 -9.43 -12.09 7.44
C PHE A 308 -9.28 -11.84 8.96
N GLY A 309 -8.75 -12.81 9.70
CA GLY A 309 -8.48 -12.70 11.15
C GLY A 309 -7.15 -12.05 11.52
N LEU A 310 -6.31 -11.69 10.55
CA LEU A 310 -5.07 -10.94 10.79
C LEU A 310 -5.39 -9.58 11.43
N ASP A 311 -4.51 -9.06 12.29
CA ASP A 311 -4.57 -7.65 12.70
C ASP A 311 -3.99 -6.71 11.64
N ASP A 312 -4.10 -5.40 11.85
CA ASP A 312 -3.70 -4.41 10.84
C ASP A 312 -2.25 -4.52 10.40
N GLY A 313 -1.32 -4.78 11.34
CA GLY A 313 0.09 -4.93 11.02
C GLY A 313 0.34 -6.15 10.16
N GLN A 314 -0.25 -7.28 10.58
CA GLN A 314 -0.19 -8.55 9.85
C GLN A 314 -0.89 -8.50 8.50
N PHE A 315 -1.94 -7.69 8.36
CA PHE A 315 -2.70 -7.47 7.14
C PHE A 315 -2.05 -6.44 6.19
N GLY A 316 -0.87 -5.91 6.56
CA GLY A 316 -0.03 -5.11 5.66
C GLY A 316 -0.05 -3.61 5.90
N TYR A 317 -0.72 -3.11 6.94
CA TYR A 317 -0.61 -1.69 7.33
C TYR A 317 0.64 -1.43 8.19
N ASP A 318 1.21 -0.25 8.06
CA ASP A 318 2.22 0.27 8.99
C ASP A 318 1.51 0.93 10.19
N THR A 319 1.46 0.22 11.31
CA THR A 319 0.74 0.65 12.52
C THR A 319 1.39 1.82 13.26
N ARG A 320 2.54 2.31 12.80
CA ARG A 320 3.12 3.59 13.26
C ARG A 320 2.29 4.76 12.75
N PHE A 321 1.68 4.61 11.57
CA PHE A 321 0.69 5.54 11.05
C PHE A 321 -0.66 5.30 11.68
N TYR A 322 -1.49 6.34 11.80
CA TYR A 322 -2.86 6.24 12.30
C TYR A 322 -3.66 7.49 11.92
N TYR A 323 -4.99 7.37 11.88
CA TYR A 323 -5.87 8.51 11.66
C TYR A 323 -6.29 9.20 12.98
N TRP A 324 -6.42 10.53 12.93
CA TRP A 324 -7.00 11.31 14.02
C TRP A 324 -8.03 12.33 13.50
N PRO A 325 -9.28 12.34 14.01
CA PRO A 325 -9.85 11.37 14.95
C PRO A 325 -9.76 9.92 14.44
N PRO A 326 -9.80 8.89 15.33
CA PRO A 326 -9.76 7.48 14.93
C PRO A 326 -10.91 7.10 14.00
N LEU A 327 -10.70 6.08 13.13
CA LEU A 327 -11.72 5.63 12.15
C LEU A 327 -13.03 5.15 12.78
N THR A 328 -13.01 4.77 14.06
CA THR A 328 -14.21 4.43 14.84
C THR A 328 -15.14 5.62 15.11
N ILE A 329 -14.62 6.85 15.05
CA ILE A 329 -15.40 8.06 15.28
C ILE A 329 -15.97 8.54 13.93
N LYS A 330 -17.29 8.67 13.87
CA LYS A 330 -18.00 9.28 12.73
C LYS A 330 -17.54 10.73 12.57
N GLU A 331 -17.36 11.17 11.33
CA GLU A 331 -16.86 12.52 11.06
C GLU A 331 -17.81 13.59 11.62
N ASP A 332 -17.28 14.44 12.49
CA ASP A 332 -17.99 15.56 13.14
C ASP A 332 -17.75 16.88 12.40
N GLY A 333 -17.48 16.81 11.09
CA GLY A 333 -17.07 17.94 10.26
C GLY A 333 -15.58 18.34 10.41
N ARG A 334 -14.82 17.73 11.33
CA ARG A 334 -13.36 17.93 11.38
C ARG A 334 -12.67 17.09 10.31
N LYS A 335 -11.75 17.72 9.57
CA LYS A 335 -10.86 17.00 8.65
C LYS A 335 -10.01 16.02 9.46
N ARG A 336 -10.19 14.73 9.17
CA ARG A 336 -9.35 13.67 9.71
C ARG A 336 -7.90 13.87 9.21
N GLN A 337 -6.94 13.46 10.01
CA GLN A 337 -5.51 13.67 9.76
C GLN A 337 -4.80 12.34 9.77
N LEU A 338 -3.95 12.10 8.77
CA LEU A 338 -2.96 11.03 8.88
C LEU A 338 -1.84 11.50 9.82
N ARG A 339 -1.54 10.68 10.82
CA ARG A 339 -0.50 10.93 11.82
C ARG A 339 0.46 9.76 11.86
N VAL A 340 1.66 10.00 12.38
CA VAL A 340 2.69 8.97 12.56
C VAL A 340 3.36 9.11 13.92
N LYS A 341 3.65 7.97 14.56
CA LYS A 341 4.39 7.86 15.82
C LYS A 341 5.85 7.52 15.52
N THR A 342 6.77 8.28 16.09
CA THR A 342 8.23 8.01 16.00
C THR A 342 8.82 8.11 17.41
N GLY A 343 9.05 6.97 18.06
CA GLY A 343 9.36 6.95 19.50
C GLY A 343 8.27 7.66 20.32
N ASN A 344 8.68 8.66 21.12
CA ASN A 344 7.76 9.42 21.98
C ASN A 344 7.00 10.55 21.23
N TRP A 345 7.34 10.80 19.98
CA TRP A 345 6.78 11.91 19.21
C TRP A 345 5.60 11.49 18.35
N ARG A 346 4.66 12.41 18.19
CA ARG A 346 3.50 12.28 17.32
C ARG A 346 3.50 13.42 16.32
N TRP A 347 3.38 13.06 15.06
CA TRP A 347 3.45 13.98 13.94
C TRP A 347 2.18 13.93 13.12
N ILE A 348 1.84 15.05 12.51
CA ILE A 348 0.80 15.18 11.50
C ILE A 348 1.50 15.16 10.14
N VAL A 349 1.04 14.31 9.23
CA VAL A 349 1.48 14.35 7.83
C VAL A 349 0.83 15.56 7.18
N ILE A 350 1.65 16.51 6.70
CA ILE A 350 1.19 17.74 6.07
C ILE A 350 1.19 17.60 4.55
N GLU A 351 2.20 16.95 3.98
CA GLU A 351 2.41 16.93 2.53
C GLU A 351 3.23 15.71 2.13
N LEU A 352 2.98 15.19 0.93
CA LEU A 352 3.87 14.25 0.26
C LEU A 352 4.84 15.03 -0.64
N LEU A 353 6.10 15.14 -0.21
CA LEU A 353 7.18 15.80 -0.95
C LEU A 353 7.70 14.96 -2.12
N CYS A 354 7.64 13.64 -1.98
CA CYS A 354 8.00 12.69 -3.03
C CYS A 354 7.15 11.44 -2.85
N HIS A 355 6.65 10.89 -3.96
CA HIS A 355 5.95 9.62 -3.98
C HIS A 355 6.31 8.84 -5.23
N ARG A 356 7.21 7.85 -5.10
CA ARG A 356 7.55 6.92 -6.19
C ARG A 356 6.53 5.77 -6.22
N MET A 357 5.56 5.87 -7.12
CA MET A 357 4.44 4.93 -7.29
C MET A 357 4.83 3.66 -8.07
N CYS A 358 5.94 3.02 -7.69
CA CYS A 358 6.35 1.73 -8.25
C CYS A 358 5.85 0.57 -7.39
N LEU A 359 5.49 -0.56 -7.98
CA LEU A 359 5.03 -1.76 -7.26
C LEU A 359 6.20 -2.45 -6.54
N VAL A 360 7.26 -2.78 -7.28
CA VAL A 360 8.47 -3.47 -6.82
C VAL A 360 9.65 -2.50 -6.87
N GLY A 361 10.54 -2.56 -5.89
CA GLY A 361 11.72 -1.69 -5.84
C GLY A 361 11.82 -0.88 -4.56
N ARG A 362 12.25 0.40 -4.68
CA ARG A 362 12.50 1.27 -3.53
C ARG A 362 11.24 1.94 -2.98
N ALA A 363 10.24 2.18 -3.82
CA ALA A 363 8.96 2.80 -3.48
C ALA A 363 9.08 3.97 -2.47
N THR A 364 10.03 4.89 -2.74
CA THR A 364 10.35 5.98 -1.83
C THR A 364 9.16 6.93 -1.66
N VAL A 365 8.77 7.17 -0.41
CA VAL A 365 7.80 8.22 -0.03
C VAL A 365 8.47 9.17 0.94
N VAL A 366 8.41 10.47 0.66
CA VAL A 366 8.95 11.51 1.54
C VAL A 366 7.78 12.38 2.00
N MET A 367 7.59 12.46 3.30
CA MET A 367 6.48 13.16 3.94
C MET A 367 6.99 14.35 4.73
N LEU A 368 6.39 15.52 4.52
CA LEU A 368 6.57 16.67 5.38
C LEU A 368 5.65 16.55 6.59
N LEU A 369 6.23 16.72 7.77
CA LEU A 369 5.56 16.53 9.04
C LEU A 369 5.54 17.83 9.85
N CYS A 370 4.56 17.98 10.73
CA CYS A 370 4.65 18.90 11.87
C CYS A 370 4.24 18.21 13.16
N ARG A 371 4.76 18.70 14.28
CA ARG A 371 4.44 18.15 15.60
C ARG A 371 2.98 18.49 15.95
N VAL A 372 2.22 17.51 16.47
CA VAL A 372 0.80 17.68 16.86
C VAL A 372 0.56 18.91 17.76
N ASN A 373 1.47 19.17 18.71
CA ASN A 373 1.36 20.28 19.67
C ASN A 373 2.31 21.45 19.37
N ASN A 374 3.00 21.44 18.24
CA ASN A 374 3.86 22.53 17.81
C ASN A 374 3.98 22.54 16.27
N PRO A 375 3.01 23.12 15.56
CA PRO A 375 3.01 23.12 14.09
C PRO A 375 4.23 23.80 13.46
N LYS A 376 4.93 24.67 14.20
CA LYS A 376 6.18 25.32 13.75
C LYS A 376 7.36 24.37 13.74
N HIS A 377 7.32 23.31 14.55
CA HIS A 377 8.33 22.26 14.52
C HIS A 377 8.01 21.29 13.39
N ARG A 378 8.78 21.41 12.31
CA ARG A 378 8.66 20.59 11.10
C ARG A 378 9.80 19.59 11.01
N ALA A 379 9.51 18.46 10.38
CA ALA A 379 10.47 17.40 10.11
C ALA A 379 10.09 16.70 8.79
N VAL A 380 11.00 15.91 8.25
CA VAL A 380 10.75 15.09 7.08
C VAL A 380 10.84 13.63 7.47
N LEU A 381 9.84 12.83 7.07
CA LEU A 381 9.87 11.39 7.22
C LEU A 381 10.03 10.74 5.84
N LYS A 382 11.13 10.03 5.65
CA LYS A 382 11.38 9.22 4.47
C LYS A 382 11.04 7.77 4.76
N SER A 383 10.16 7.21 3.94
CA SER A 383 9.82 5.80 3.86
C SER A 383 10.50 5.23 2.62
N ILE A 384 11.26 4.15 2.77
CA ILE A 384 12.02 3.55 1.66
C ILE A 384 12.19 2.06 1.85
N TRP A 385 12.21 1.32 0.74
CA TRP A 385 12.53 -0.09 0.70
C TRP A 385 13.95 -0.29 0.15
N ARG A 386 14.76 -1.03 0.90
CA ARG A 386 16.15 -1.34 0.51
C ARG A 386 16.36 -2.83 0.47
N HIS A 387 17.34 -3.25 -0.32
CA HIS A 387 17.91 -4.58 -0.22
C HIS A 387 18.45 -4.83 1.19
N GLU A 388 18.25 -6.02 1.74
CA GLU A 388 18.68 -6.36 3.10
C GLU A 388 20.20 -6.17 3.32
N SER A 389 21.01 -6.53 2.33
CA SER A 389 22.48 -6.39 2.30
C SER A 389 22.95 -4.94 2.28
N ARG A 390 22.09 -3.99 1.92
CA ARG A 390 22.43 -2.56 1.93
C ARG A 390 22.33 -2.03 3.36
N PRO A 391 23.28 -1.23 3.84
CA PRO A 391 23.18 -0.60 5.16
C PRO A 391 21.94 0.29 5.24
N ASP A 392 21.41 0.47 6.45
CA ASP A 392 20.30 1.40 6.66
C ASP A 392 20.77 2.83 6.41
N GLU A 393 19.97 3.58 5.64
CA GLU A 393 20.27 4.97 5.33
C GLU A 393 20.22 5.84 6.60
N GLY A 394 19.32 5.55 7.55
CA GLY A 394 19.27 6.25 8.83
C GLY A 394 20.54 6.03 9.65
N ASP A 395 21.04 4.79 9.70
CA ASP A 395 22.30 4.47 10.39
C ASP A 395 23.50 5.15 9.73
N THR A 396 23.47 5.29 8.41
CA THR A 396 24.48 6.04 7.65
C THR A 396 24.42 7.54 7.98
N LEU A 397 23.22 8.13 8.01
CA LEU A 397 23.03 9.54 8.35
C LEU A 397 23.45 9.87 9.79
N ARG A 398 23.26 8.96 10.75
CA ARG A 398 23.75 9.17 12.13
C ARG A 398 25.28 9.28 12.20
N LYS A 399 26.02 8.57 11.34
CA LYS A 399 27.49 8.66 11.28
C LYS A 399 27.98 9.98 10.68
N LEU A 400 27.11 10.68 9.96
CA LEU A 400 27.39 11.96 9.31
C LEU A 400 26.78 13.15 10.09
N GLU A 401 26.43 12.93 11.36
CA GLU A 401 25.86 13.98 12.21
C GLU A 401 26.87 15.12 12.41
N GLY A 402 26.44 16.35 12.13
CA GLY A 402 27.28 17.54 12.19
C GLY A 402 28.02 17.86 10.89
N SER A 403 27.98 16.99 9.87
CA SER A 403 28.54 17.29 8.55
C SER A 403 27.76 18.41 7.86
N PRO A 404 28.44 19.46 7.37
CA PRO A 404 27.78 20.54 6.63
C PRO A 404 26.99 20.02 5.43
N GLY A 405 25.76 20.51 5.24
CA GLY A 405 24.91 20.15 4.10
C GLY A 405 24.16 18.83 4.21
N ILE A 406 24.46 17.99 5.20
CA ILE A 406 23.75 16.72 5.45
C ILE A 406 22.64 16.92 6.48
N CYS A 407 21.45 16.39 6.18
CA CYS A 407 20.32 16.47 7.11
C CYS A 407 20.58 15.59 8.34
N ARG A 408 20.29 16.12 9.54
CA ARG A 408 20.38 15.36 10.78
C ARG A 408 19.27 14.30 10.82
N CYS A 409 19.64 13.04 11.09
CA CYS A 409 18.69 11.99 11.40
C CYS A 409 18.31 12.06 12.89
N HIS A 410 17.03 12.25 13.18
CA HIS A 410 16.49 12.28 14.55
C HIS A 410 16.07 10.91 15.03
N TRP A 411 15.63 10.05 14.11
CA TRP A 411 15.10 8.73 14.40
C TRP A 411 15.06 7.88 13.14
N ASN A 412 15.35 6.60 13.23
CA ASN A 412 15.07 5.63 12.18
C ASN A 412 14.67 4.28 12.80
N GLU A 413 13.86 3.54 12.06
CA GLU A 413 13.44 2.18 12.39
C GLU A 413 13.19 1.42 11.09
N TYR A 414 13.46 0.11 11.10
CA TYR A 414 13.23 -0.74 9.95
C TYR A 414 12.50 -2.04 10.34
N SER A 415 11.79 -2.62 9.36
CA SER A 415 10.99 -3.83 9.53
C SER A 415 11.20 -4.84 8.39
N ASN A 416 11.09 -6.13 8.72
CA ASN A 416 11.35 -7.27 7.83
C ASN A 416 10.08 -7.79 7.14
N ASP A 417 9.29 -6.88 6.55
CA ASP A 417 7.89 -7.18 6.20
C ASP A 417 7.68 -8.00 4.92
N THR A 418 8.70 -8.11 4.07
CA THR A 418 8.59 -8.86 2.81
C THR A 418 9.06 -10.30 2.90
N LYS A 419 9.68 -10.68 4.02
CA LYS A 419 10.21 -12.03 4.21
C LYS A 419 9.07 -13.06 4.27
N VAL A 420 9.32 -14.21 3.65
CA VAL A 420 8.58 -15.44 3.95
C VAL A 420 9.30 -16.17 5.08
N LYS A 421 8.66 -17.14 5.76
CA LYS A 421 9.34 -17.87 6.84
C LYS A 421 10.42 -18.80 6.30
N ASP A 422 10.08 -19.59 5.28
CA ASP A 422 11.00 -20.53 4.64
C ASP A 422 11.30 -20.11 3.20
N ARG A 423 12.38 -19.35 3.02
CA ARG A 423 12.81 -18.89 1.70
C ARG A 423 13.12 -20.04 0.73
N SER A 424 13.41 -21.24 1.21
CA SER A 424 13.73 -22.40 0.34
C SER A 424 12.53 -22.91 -0.44
N LEU A 425 11.30 -22.66 0.04
CA LEU A 425 10.06 -23.06 -0.63
C LEU A 425 9.59 -22.05 -1.69
N LEU A 426 10.25 -20.89 -1.80
CA LEU A 426 9.97 -19.92 -2.87
C LEU A 426 10.50 -20.47 -4.20
N ALA A 427 9.57 -20.76 -5.11
CA ALA A 427 9.88 -21.19 -6.46
C ALA A 427 9.48 -20.11 -7.47
N PRO A 428 10.24 -19.90 -8.56
CA PRO A 428 9.80 -19.09 -9.69
C PRO A 428 8.42 -19.53 -10.19
N SER A 429 7.52 -18.58 -10.42
CA SER A 429 6.18 -18.89 -10.94
C SER A 429 6.23 -19.19 -12.44
N ARG A 430 5.37 -20.09 -12.91
CA ARG A 430 5.21 -20.32 -14.37
C ARG A 430 4.72 -19.09 -15.12
N TYR A 431 4.17 -18.09 -14.42
CA TYR A 431 3.64 -16.85 -15.00
C TYR A 431 4.68 -15.73 -15.11
N GLN A 432 5.94 -15.93 -14.70
CA GLN A 432 6.97 -14.87 -14.73
C GLN A 432 7.09 -14.19 -16.10
N SER A 433 6.98 -14.94 -17.20
CA SER A 433 7.05 -14.41 -18.57
C SER A 433 5.99 -13.36 -18.89
N MET A 434 4.81 -13.43 -18.27
CA MET A 434 3.75 -12.43 -18.44
C MET A 434 4.13 -11.06 -17.85
N PHE A 435 5.08 -11.06 -16.91
CA PHE A 435 5.53 -9.89 -16.16
C PHE A 435 6.93 -9.42 -16.57
N MET A 436 7.41 -9.83 -17.74
CA MET A 436 8.68 -9.37 -18.31
C MET A 436 8.43 -8.47 -19.52
N ASN A 437 9.27 -7.45 -19.70
CA ASN A 437 9.26 -6.63 -20.90
C ASN A 437 9.97 -7.38 -22.04
N VAL A 438 9.25 -8.32 -22.66
CA VAL A 438 9.68 -9.13 -23.81
C VAL A 438 8.67 -9.02 -24.95
N PRO A 439 9.10 -9.13 -26.23
CA PRO A 439 8.20 -9.09 -27.38
C PRO A 439 7.07 -10.12 -27.27
N GLU A 440 5.85 -9.77 -27.73
CA GLU A 440 4.66 -10.61 -27.57
C GLU A 440 4.83 -12.01 -28.17
N LYS A 441 5.46 -12.10 -29.34
CA LYS A 441 5.75 -13.36 -30.02
C LYS A 441 6.60 -14.30 -29.16
N ASP A 442 7.59 -13.75 -28.46
CA ASP A 442 8.45 -14.53 -27.57
C ASP A 442 7.67 -14.94 -26.33
N ARG A 443 6.82 -14.06 -25.79
CA ARG A 443 5.98 -14.33 -24.62
C ARG A 443 5.00 -15.48 -24.86
N GLN A 444 4.32 -15.49 -26.01
CA GLN A 444 3.35 -16.52 -26.36
C GLN A 444 4.04 -17.89 -26.52
N GLN A 445 5.18 -17.93 -27.21
CA GLN A 445 6.00 -19.14 -27.30
C GLN A 445 6.49 -19.62 -25.92
N MET A 446 6.85 -18.69 -25.03
CA MET A 446 7.25 -19.02 -23.66
C MET A 446 6.11 -19.63 -22.86
N LEU A 447 4.89 -19.13 -23.02
CA LEU A 447 3.70 -19.63 -22.33
C LEU A 447 3.28 -21.02 -22.82
N GLU A 448 3.40 -21.26 -24.13
CA GLU A 448 3.15 -22.57 -24.77
C GLU A 448 4.21 -23.62 -24.41
N ALA A 449 5.48 -23.20 -24.26
CA ALA A 449 6.56 -24.07 -23.84
C ALA A 449 6.44 -24.52 -22.37
N THR A 450 5.82 -23.71 -21.49
CA THR A 450 5.53 -24.11 -20.11
C THR A 450 4.32 -25.02 -19.97
N THR A 451 3.40 -25.04 -20.94
CA THR A 451 2.24 -25.95 -20.95
C THR A 451 2.53 -27.29 -21.64
N SER A 452 3.53 -27.36 -22.53
CA SER A 452 3.91 -28.59 -23.23
C SER A 452 5.15 -29.25 -22.61
N MET A 453 4.95 -30.31 -21.82
CA MET A 453 6.00 -31.19 -21.32
C MET A 453 6.08 -32.53 -22.09
N ASP A 454 5.75 -32.56 -23.39
CA ASP A 454 5.93 -33.75 -24.22
C ASP A 454 6.93 -33.56 -25.37
N SER A 455 7.78 -34.59 -25.53
CA SER A 455 9.02 -34.60 -26.30
C SER A 455 8.85 -34.39 -27.82
N LYS A 456 9.78 -33.62 -28.44
CA LYS A 456 10.52 -34.01 -29.68
C LYS A 456 11.37 -32.93 -30.39
N ASN A 457 11.55 -31.71 -29.87
CA ASN A 457 12.40 -30.70 -30.57
C ASN A 457 13.60 -30.21 -29.74
N ALA A 458 14.65 -31.04 -29.67
CA ALA A 458 15.83 -30.84 -28.81
C ALA A 458 16.89 -29.82 -29.30
N ARG A 459 16.82 -29.31 -30.54
CA ARG A 459 17.81 -28.35 -31.08
C ARG A 459 17.37 -26.88 -31.07
N SER A 460 16.07 -26.59 -31.25
CA SER A 460 15.50 -25.23 -31.09
C SER A 460 15.44 -24.80 -29.61
N THR A 461 15.16 -25.76 -28.73
CA THR A 461 15.06 -25.58 -27.28
C THR A 461 16.36 -25.17 -26.60
N LYS A 462 17.54 -25.42 -27.20
CA LYS A 462 18.83 -25.05 -26.59
C LYS A 462 19.14 -23.55 -26.74
N GLY A 463 18.81 -22.98 -27.90
CA GLY A 463 18.89 -21.53 -28.15
C GLY A 463 17.84 -20.75 -27.38
N GLN A 464 16.60 -21.23 -27.35
CA GLN A 464 15.54 -20.69 -26.51
C GLN A 464 15.87 -20.79 -25.02
N LYS A 465 16.41 -21.91 -24.52
CA LYS A 465 16.87 -22.02 -23.11
C LYS A 465 18.01 -21.05 -22.79
N ALA A 466 18.93 -20.79 -23.71
CA ALA A 466 20.01 -19.82 -23.51
C ALA A 466 19.48 -18.37 -23.47
N TYR A 467 18.51 -18.04 -24.34
CA TYR A 467 17.78 -16.76 -24.31
C TYR A 467 16.92 -16.61 -23.05
N MET A 468 16.20 -17.67 -22.65
CA MET A 468 15.49 -17.75 -21.36
C MET A 468 16.44 -17.54 -20.19
N LYS A 469 17.63 -18.14 -20.19
CA LYS A 469 18.63 -17.98 -19.11
C LYS A 469 19.26 -16.58 -19.11
N ALA A 470 19.32 -15.91 -20.26
CA ALA A 470 19.83 -14.55 -20.40
C ALA A 470 18.79 -13.47 -20.05
N GLN A 471 17.50 -13.72 -20.31
CA GLN A 471 16.38 -12.81 -19.98
C GLN A 471 15.80 -13.04 -18.58
N LEU A 472 15.71 -14.30 -18.11
CA LEU A 472 15.44 -14.59 -16.70
C LEU A 472 16.69 -14.29 -15.87
N LYS A 473 16.90 -13.01 -15.54
CA LYS A 473 17.73 -12.61 -14.39
C LYS A 473 17.17 -13.13 -13.05
N LEU A 474 16.04 -13.85 -13.03
CA LEU A 474 15.39 -14.39 -11.84
C LEU A 474 15.30 -15.92 -11.86
N SER A 475 16.39 -16.59 -12.25
CA SER A 475 16.59 -18.01 -11.88
C SER A 475 16.70 -18.16 -10.36
N GLU A 476 17.09 -17.09 -9.67
CA GLU A 476 17.25 -17.02 -8.23
C GLU A 476 16.19 -16.09 -7.62
N VAL A 477 15.67 -16.48 -6.45
CA VAL A 477 14.74 -15.66 -5.68
C VAL A 477 15.46 -14.34 -5.32
N PRO A 478 14.89 -13.17 -5.66
CA PRO A 478 15.53 -11.89 -5.41
C PRO A 478 15.66 -11.66 -3.92
N GLU A 479 16.75 -11.01 -3.54
CA GLU A 479 17.03 -10.65 -2.15
C GLU A 479 15.84 -9.94 -1.49
N ASP A 480 15.61 -10.26 -0.21
CA ASP A 480 14.53 -9.63 0.56
C ASP A 480 14.76 -8.12 0.70
N ARG A 481 13.64 -7.40 0.83
CA ARG A 481 13.65 -5.95 1.02
C ARG A 481 13.17 -5.57 2.41
N MET A 482 13.94 -4.72 3.07
CA MET A 482 13.59 -4.14 4.36
C MET A 482 12.93 -2.78 4.17
N HIS A 483 11.88 -2.53 4.93
CA HIS A 483 11.21 -1.23 4.97
C HIS A 483 11.87 -0.37 6.04
N SER A 484 12.37 0.81 5.66
CA SER A 484 12.96 1.78 6.57
C SER A 484 12.10 3.04 6.65
N LEU A 485 11.89 3.54 7.87
CA LEU A 485 11.41 4.89 8.14
C LEU A 485 12.53 5.71 8.77
N ILE A 486 12.77 6.90 8.24
CA ILE A 486 13.86 7.79 8.64
C ILE A 486 13.29 9.19 8.83
N LEU A 487 13.32 9.69 10.07
CA LEU A 487 12.91 11.03 10.45
C LEU A 487 14.15 11.94 10.48
N MET A 488 14.09 13.04 9.73
CA MET A 488 15.18 14.00 9.58
C MET A 488 14.68 15.44 9.65
N ASP A 489 15.60 16.40 9.75
CA ASP A 489 15.28 17.82 9.68
C ASP A 489 14.54 18.20 8.39
N GLU A 490 13.69 19.24 8.46
CA GLU A 490 13.25 19.93 7.26
C GLU A 490 14.44 20.67 6.63
N GLY A 491 15.08 20.04 5.64
CA GLY A 491 16.19 20.64 4.90
C GLY A 491 15.83 21.96 4.22
N ALA A 492 16.84 22.71 3.79
CA ALA A 492 16.63 23.93 3.03
C ALA A 492 16.28 23.61 1.57
N ARG A 493 15.16 24.15 1.06
CA ARG A 493 14.80 24.08 -0.36
C ARG A 493 15.93 24.65 -1.23
N LEU A 494 16.44 23.88 -2.21
CA LEU A 494 17.55 24.29 -3.08
C LEU A 494 17.30 25.66 -3.77
N TRP A 495 16.06 25.97 -4.15
CA TRP A 495 15.72 27.26 -4.78
C TRP A 495 15.65 28.45 -3.82
N ARG A 496 15.63 28.22 -2.49
CA ARG A 496 15.83 29.30 -1.50
C ARG A 496 17.30 29.74 -1.45
N ILE A 497 18.19 28.97 -2.07
CA ILE A 497 19.58 29.33 -2.25
C ILE A 497 19.66 30.34 -3.41
N LYS A 498 19.49 31.61 -3.08
CA LYS A 498 19.46 32.72 -4.05
C LYS A 498 20.82 33.00 -4.72
N ARG A 499 21.90 32.37 -4.27
CA ARG A 499 23.26 32.63 -4.75
C ARG A 499 23.87 31.33 -5.27
N LEU A 500 24.28 31.34 -6.53
CA LEU A 500 24.90 30.19 -7.21
C LEU A 500 26.05 29.58 -6.41
N ARG A 501 26.91 30.41 -5.80
CA ARG A 501 28.02 29.95 -4.94
C ARG A 501 27.55 29.09 -3.74
N HIS A 502 26.43 29.44 -3.12
CA HIS A 502 25.90 28.67 -1.99
C HIS A 502 25.24 27.37 -2.48
N LEU A 503 24.64 27.38 -3.69
CA LEU A 503 24.07 26.19 -4.30
C LEU A 503 25.18 25.20 -4.66
N MET A 504 26.27 25.70 -5.22
CA MET A 504 27.47 24.91 -5.53
C MET A 504 28.11 24.31 -4.28
N VAL A 505 28.14 25.02 -3.15
CA VAL A 505 28.61 24.48 -1.86
C VAL A 505 27.70 23.35 -1.39
N VAL A 506 26.38 23.55 -1.38
CA VAL A 506 25.42 22.50 -0.98
C VAL A 506 25.48 21.27 -1.89
N LEU A 507 25.62 21.46 -3.21
CA LEU A 507 25.73 20.35 -4.16
C LEU A 507 27.10 19.64 -4.08
N ARG A 508 28.19 20.38 -3.87
CA ARG A 508 29.52 19.82 -3.64
C ARG A 508 29.52 18.95 -2.39
N ASP A 509 28.95 19.46 -1.30
CA ASP A 509 28.94 18.76 -0.01
C ASP A 509 27.93 17.60 0.02
N ALA A 510 26.99 17.51 -0.94
CA ALA A 510 26.07 16.39 -1.11
C ALA A 510 26.59 15.27 -2.04
N LEU A 511 27.70 15.50 -2.75
CA LEU A 511 28.29 14.57 -3.74
C LEU A 511 29.62 13.96 -3.28
N VAL A 512 30.05 14.20 -2.03
CA VAL A 512 31.30 13.68 -1.45
C VAL A 512 31.01 12.71 -0.32
#